data_AF-A0A6N3EGY6-F1
#
_entry.id   AF-A0A6N3EGY6-F1
#
_cell.length_a   1.000
_cell.length_b   1.000
_cell.length_c   1.000
_cell.angle_alpha   90.00
_cell.angle_beta   90.00
_cell.angle_gamma   90.00
#
_symmetry.space_group_name_H-M   'P 1'
#
loop_
_entity.id
_entity.type
_entity.pdbx_description
1 polymer ?
#
loop_
_entity_poly.entity_id
_entity_poly.type
_entity_poly.pdbx_seq_one_letter_code
_entity_poly.pdbx_strand_id
1 'polypeptide(L)'
;MNDFSLLPECEERLLQKTKAHLGDKEYWYERFESLSFQEEALLRSAFKDLKAREMISCPWADNAPHLLRILIKGDSYFELKDEWKKEKQRESRKTWAIGLLAAFGGLALTIIAQLIIRWMG
;
A
#
# COMPACT_ATOMS: atom_id res chain seq x y z
N MET A 1 12.40 -2.67 12.27
CA MET A 1 11.39 -2.09 11.35
C MET A 1 11.43 -2.91 10.08
N ASN A 2 10.37 -3.67 9.77
CA ASN A 2 10.22 -4.21 8.41
C ASN A 2 10.14 -2.99 7.48
N ASP A 3 11.07 -2.88 6.54
CA ASP A 3 11.02 -1.84 5.52
C ASP A 3 9.90 -2.21 4.54
N PHE A 4 8.67 -1.88 4.93
CA PHE A 4 7.49 -2.13 4.12
C PHE A 4 7.52 -1.18 2.93
N SER A 5 7.80 -1.73 1.75
CA SER A 5 7.76 -0.98 0.48
C SER A 5 6.40 -1.17 -0.20
N LEU A 6 5.74 -0.07 -0.53
CA LEU A 6 4.55 -0.11 -1.38
C LEU A 6 4.89 -0.65 -2.77
N LEU A 7 4.03 -1.53 -3.29
CA LEU A 7 4.07 -1.93 -4.68
C LEU A 7 3.53 -0.79 -5.56
N PRO A 8 4.06 -0.60 -6.77
CA PRO A 8 3.40 0.22 -7.76
C PRO A 8 2.03 -0.38 -8.15
N GLU A 9 1.17 0.46 -8.74
CA GLU A 9 -0.25 0.13 -8.90
C GLU A 9 -0.47 -1.10 -9.80
N CYS A 10 0.34 -1.27 -10.85
CA CYS A 10 0.18 -2.38 -11.78
C CYS A 10 0.54 -3.73 -11.14
N GLU A 11 1.62 -3.79 -10.35
CA GLU A 11 2.03 -5.00 -9.62
C GLU A 11 1.07 -5.31 -8.47
N GLU A 12 0.57 -4.30 -7.76
CA GLU A 12 -0.44 -4.51 -6.73
C GLU A 12 -1.74 -5.09 -7.30
N ARG A 13 -2.22 -4.51 -8.41
CA ARG A 13 -3.41 -5.00 -9.11
C ARG A 13 -3.18 -6.42 -9.63
N LEU A 14 -1.99 -6.71 -10.13
CA LEU A 14 -1.61 -8.05 -10.56
C LEU A 14 -1.62 -9.03 -9.39
N LEU A 15 -0.99 -8.68 -8.26
CA LEU A 15 -0.96 -9.51 -7.07
C LEU A 15 -2.39 -9.81 -6.59
N GLN A 16 -3.27 -8.81 -6.55
CA GLN A 16 -4.68 -8.99 -6.21
C GLN A 16 -5.39 -9.98 -7.14
N LYS A 17 -5.20 -9.83 -8.46
CA LYS A 17 -5.76 -10.77 -9.46
C LYS A 17 -5.20 -12.18 -9.31
N THR A 18 -3.90 -12.30 -9.02
CA THR A 18 -3.26 -13.57 -8.71
C THR A 18 -3.84 -14.23 -7.47
N LYS A 19 -4.21 -13.49 -6.41
CA LYS A 19 -4.94 -14.05 -5.27
C LYS A 19 -6.33 -14.54 -5.67
N ALA A 20 -7.04 -13.80 -6.52
CA ALA A 20 -8.40 -14.15 -6.94
C ALA A 20 -8.48 -15.37 -7.88
N HIS A 21 -7.52 -15.50 -8.80
CA HIS A 21 -7.48 -16.55 -9.83
C HIS A 21 -6.32 -17.53 -9.60
N LEU A 22 -6.04 -17.84 -8.33
CA LEU A 22 -4.98 -18.79 -7.98
C LEU A 22 -5.39 -20.20 -8.40
N GLY A 23 -4.60 -20.84 -9.25
CA GLY A 23 -4.89 -22.20 -9.75
C GLY A 23 -5.86 -22.26 -10.94
N ASP A 24 -6.44 -21.13 -11.34
CA ASP A 24 -7.31 -21.00 -12.50
C ASP A 24 -6.47 -20.83 -13.78
N LYS A 25 -6.04 -21.96 -14.34
CA LYS A 25 -5.16 -21.96 -15.53
C LYS A 25 -5.86 -21.40 -16.77
N GLU A 26 -7.17 -21.64 -16.90
CA GLU A 26 -7.98 -21.23 -18.05
C GLU A 26 -8.07 -19.70 -18.10
N TYR A 27 -8.36 -19.05 -16.97
CA TYR A 27 -8.32 -17.59 -16.86
C TYR A 27 -6.99 -17.01 -17.34
N TRP A 28 -5.86 -17.54 -16.89
CA TRP A 28 -4.56 -17.03 -17.28
C TRP A 28 -4.28 -17.27 -18.77
N TYR A 29 -4.68 -18.42 -19.30
CA TYR A 29 -4.50 -18.72 -20.72
C TYR A 29 -5.30 -17.75 -21.60
N GLU A 30 -6.60 -17.61 -21.36
CA GLU A 30 -7.46 -16.65 -22.08
C GLU A 30 -6.97 -15.21 -21.92
N ARG A 31 -6.50 -14.85 -20.71
CA ARG A 31 -5.95 -13.53 -20.44
C ARG A 31 -4.71 -13.25 -21.27
N PHE A 32 -3.82 -14.22 -21.45
CA PHE A 32 -2.62 -14.04 -22.26
C PHE A 32 -2.92 -14.06 -23.77
N GLU A 33 -3.87 -14.88 -24.23
CA GLU A 33 -4.27 -14.91 -25.64
C GLU A 33 -4.98 -13.62 -26.10
N SER A 34 -5.72 -12.96 -25.21
CA SER A 34 -6.48 -11.76 -25.53
C SER A 34 -5.67 -10.46 -25.52
N LEU A 35 -4.40 -10.50 -25.10
CA LEU A 35 -3.55 -9.30 -24.99
C LEU A 35 -2.80 -9.02 -26.29
N SER A 36 -2.61 -7.73 -26.59
CA SER A 36 -1.61 -7.33 -27.58
C SER A 36 -0.20 -7.63 -27.08
N PHE A 37 0.76 -7.74 -28.02
CA PHE A 37 2.17 -7.96 -27.69
C PHE A 37 2.73 -6.97 -26.66
N GLN A 38 2.32 -5.70 -26.73
CA GLN A 38 2.76 -4.68 -25.79
C GLN A 38 2.17 -4.88 -24.39
N GLU A 39 0.87 -5.18 -24.30
CA GLU A 39 0.21 -5.43 -23.02
C GLU A 39 0.72 -6.72 -22.36
N GLU A 40 0.98 -7.75 -23.16
CA GLU A 40 1.60 -8.99 -22.74
C GLU A 40 2.99 -8.74 -22.16
N ALA A 41 3.83 -7.95 -22.84
CA ALA A 41 5.17 -7.59 -22.36
C ALA A 41 5.11 -6.85 -21.02
N LEU A 42 4.17 -5.91 -20.85
CA LEU A 42 3.96 -5.20 -19.59
C LEU A 42 3.50 -6.14 -18.47
N LEU A 43 2.55 -7.04 -18.76
CA LEU A 43 2.07 -8.02 -17.78
C LEU A 43 3.19 -8.97 -17.35
N ARG A 44 4.01 -9.45 -18.30
CA ARG A 44 5.19 -10.28 -18.01
C ARG A 44 6.23 -9.54 -17.18
N SER A 45 6.44 -8.25 -17.43
CA SER A 45 7.32 -7.42 -16.60
C SER A 45 6.80 -7.35 -15.16
N ALA A 46 5.51 -7.08 -14.97
CA ALA A 46 4.92 -7.04 -13.63
C ALA A 46 5.03 -8.39 -12.89
N PHE A 47 4.85 -9.52 -13.58
CA PHE A 47 5.11 -10.85 -13.01
C PHE A 47 6.57 -11.04 -12.60
N LYS A 48 7.51 -10.57 -13.43
CA LYS A 48 8.95 -10.60 -13.14
C LYS A 48 9.27 -9.78 -11.89
N ASP A 49 8.68 -8.59 -11.76
CA ASP A 49 8.91 -7.69 -10.63
C ASP A 49 8.32 -8.25 -9.32
N LEU A 50 7.11 -8.81 -9.37
CA LEU A 50 6.52 -9.52 -8.22
C LEU A 50 7.36 -10.73 -7.79
N LYS A 51 7.91 -11.49 -8.75
CA LYS A 51 8.82 -12.60 -8.48
C LYS A 51 10.13 -12.13 -7.85
N ALA A 52 10.71 -11.04 -8.36
CA ALA A 52 11.94 -10.46 -7.83
C ALA A 52 11.78 -9.95 -6.38
N ARG A 53 10.57 -9.50 -6.03
CA ARG A 53 10.20 -9.11 -4.65
C ARG A 53 9.79 -10.28 -3.77
N GLU A 54 9.89 -11.52 -4.25
CA GLU A 54 9.50 -12.74 -3.56
C GLU A 54 8.02 -12.74 -3.11
N MET A 55 7.15 -12.09 -3.89
CA MET A 55 5.71 -12.05 -3.63
C MET A 55 5.00 -13.29 -4.20
N ILE A 56 5.50 -13.81 -5.32
CA ILE A 56 4.93 -14.94 -6.05
C ILE A 56 6.02 -15.88 -6.55
N SER A 57 5.63 -17.12 -6.83
CA SER A 57 6.39 -18.05 -7.67
C SER A 57 5.59 -18.32 -8.94
N CYS A 58 6.21 -18.09 -10.10
CA CYS A 58 5.58 -18.17 -11.41
C CYS A 58 6.53 -18.85 -12.40
N PRO A 59 6.52 -20.19 -12.49
CA PRO A 59 7.03 -20.88 -13.66
C PRO A 59 6.15 -20.58 -14.88
N TRP A 60 6.73 -20.72 -16.09
CA TRP A 60 6.05 -20.44 -17.36
C TRP A 60 6.00 -21.71 -18.21
N ALA A 61 4.89 -21.92 -18.91
CA ALA A 61 4.72 -22.95 -19.93
C ALA A 61 3.77 -22.42 -21.02
N ASP A 62 4.07 -22.70 -22.29
CA ASP A 62 3.20 -22.39 -23.43
C ASP A 62 2.59 -20.98 -23.39
N ASN A 63 3.46 -19.98 -23.18
CA ASN A 63 3.15 -18.54 -23.11
C ASN A 63 2.35 -18.05 -21.89
N ALA A 64 1.88 -18.92 -21.00
CA ALA A 64 1.11 -18.57 -19.81
C ALA A 64 1.81 -18.97 -18.48
N PRO A 65 1.44 -18.35 -17.35
CA PRO A 65 1.87 -18.78 -16.02
C PRO A 65 1.43 -20.22 -15.73
N HIS A 66 2.38 -21.07 -15.35
CA HIS A 66 2.10 -22.43 -14.90
C HIS A 66 2.41 -22.57 -13.41
N LEU A 67 1.59 -23.31 -12.66
CA LEU A 67 1.77 -23.53 -11.21
C LEU A 67 2.02 -22.24 -10.42
N LEU A 68 1.25 -21.18 -10.73
CA LEU A 68 1.32 -19.89 -10.05
C LEU A 68 1.03 -20.07 -8.54
N ARG A 69 1.91 -19.52 -7.69
CA ARG A 69 1.78 -19.56 -6.22
C ARG A 69 2.03 -18.19 -5.63
N ILE A 70 1.32 -17.87 -4.55
CA ILE A 70 1.59 -16.71 -3.72
C ILE A 70 2.53 -17.14 -2.60
N LEU A 71 3.57 -16.34 -2.35
CA LEU A 71 4.53 -16.54 -1.27
C LEU A 71 4.11 -15.75 -0.03
N ILE A 72 4.73 -16.03 1.11
CA ILE A 72 4.37 -15.43 2.42
C ILE A 72 4.33 -13.89 2.36
N LYS A 73 5.29 -13.26 1.67
CA LYS A 73 5.32 -11.80 1.50
C LYS A 73 4.13 -11.29 0.67
N GLY A 74 3.78 -11.99 -0.41
CA GLY A 74 2.64 -11.61 -1.26
C GLY A 74 1.30 -11.85 -0.55
N ASP A 75 1.23 -12.85 0.31
CA ASP A 75 0.02 -13.16 1.05
C ASP A 75 -0.31 -12.08 2.09
N SER A 76 0.71 -11.67 2.87
CA SER A 76 0.60 -10.66 3.93
C SER A 76 0.63 -9.20 3.44
N TYR A 77 0.93 -8.95 2.15
CA TYR A 77 1.15 -7.60 1.62
C TYR A 77 0.00 -6.62 1.92
N PHE A 78 -1.25 -7.03 1.69
CA PHE A 78 -2.41 -6.13 1.84
C PHE A 78 -2.69 -5.78 3.30
N GLU A 79 -2.48 -6.71 4.22
CA GLU A 79 -2.60 -6.47 5.66
C GLU A 79 -1.52 -5.47 6.12
N LEU A 80 -0.26 -5.72 5.74
CA LEU A 80 0.86 -4.82 6.03
C LEU A 80 0.66 -3.43 5.42
N LYS A 81 0.08 -3.34 4.21
CA LYS A 81 -0.26 -2.07 3.56
C LYS A 81 -1.24 -1.26 4.40
N ASP A 82 -2.26 -1.91 4.95
CA ASP A 82 -3.27 -1.23 5.76
C ASP A 82 -2.77 -0.85 7.14
N GLU A 83 -1.91 -1.66 7.75
CA GLU A 83 -1.17 -1.28 8.96
C GLU A 83 -0.31 -0.05 8.74
N TRP A 84 0.49 -0.04 7.66
CA TRP A 84 1.33 1.10 7.28
C TRP A 84 0.51 2.39 7.07
N LYS A 85 -0.66 2.29 6.42
CA LYS A 85 -1.58 3.44 6.26
C LYS A 85 -2.09 3.95 7.61
N LYS A 86 -2.49 3.05 8.52
CA LYS A 86 -2.99 3.41 9.86
C LYS A 86 -1.91 4.09 10.69
N GLU A 87 -0.67 3.61 10.62
CA GLU A 87 0.48 4.24 11.27
C GLU A 87 0.72 5.65 10.72
N LYS A 88 0.77 5.82 9.39
CA LYS A 88 0.94 7.14 8.76
C LYS A 88 -0.17 8.13 9.16
N GLN A 89 -1.42 7.66 9.27
CA GLN A 89 -2.53 8.47 9.77
C GLN A 89 -2.41 8.80 11.26
N ARG A 90 -1.90 7.88 12.09
CA ARG A 90 -1.63 8.15 13.51
C ARG A 90 -0.55 9.21 13.67
N GLU A 91 0.54 9.12 12.91
CA GLU A 91 1.61 10.12 12.94
C GLU A 91 1.11 11.50 12.49
N SER A 92 0.35 11.56 11.39
CA SER A 92 -0.29 12.80 10.97
C SER A 92 -1.17 13.39 12.08
N ARG A 93 -2.04 12.58 12.70
CA ARG A 93 -2.90 13.02 13.81
C ARG A 93 -2.10 13.55 15.01
N LYS A 94 -0.96 12.94 15.36
CA LYS A 94 -0.07 13.45 16.42
C LYS A 94 0.46 14.83 16.07
N THR A 95 0.94 15.02 14.84
CA THR A 95 1.44 16.32 14.36
C THR A 95 0.37 17.39 14.41
N TRP A 96 -0.85 17.07 13.95
CA TRP A 96 -1.99 18.00 14.03
C TRP A 96 -2.37 18.33 15.47
N ALA A 97 -2.38 17.35 16.38
CA ALA A 97 -2.68 17.57 17.80
C ALA A 97 -1.66 18.49 18.47
N ILE A 98 -0.37 18.32 18.18
CA ILE A 98 0.70 19.21 18.67
C ILE A 98 0.53 20.62 18.14
N GLY A 99 0.23 20.77 16.84
CA GLY A 99 -0.03 22.07 16.23
C GLY A 99 -1.21 22.80 16.87
N LEU A 100 -2.31 22.10 17.15
CA LEU A 100 -3.47 22.66 17.84
C LEU A 100 -3.12 23.07 19.29
N LEU A 101 -2.42 22.23 20.04
CA LEU A 101 -2.00 22.56 21.41
C LEU A 101 -1.08 23.79 21.45
N ALA A 102 -0.14 23.91 20.50
CA ALA A 102 0.73 25.09 20.39
C ALA A 102 -0.06 26.36 20.04
N ALA A 103 -1.07 26.26 19.16
CA ALA A 103 -1.91 27.40 18.77
C ALA A 103 -2.82 27.90 19.90
N PHE A 104 -3.40 26.98 20.69
CA PHE A 104 -4.31 27.35 21.78
C PHE A 104 -3.61 27.66 23.12
N GLY A 105 -2.43 27.09 23.38
CA GLY A 105 -1.65 27.40 24.59
C GLY A 105 -1.30 28.89 24.72
N GLY A 106 -1.06 29.58 23.59
CA GLY A 106 -0.83 31.01 23.57
C GLY A 106 -2.10 31.84 23.86
N LEU A 107 -3.26 31.37 23.42
CA LEU A 107 -4.53 32.11 23.53
C LEU A 107 -5.14 32.01 24.93
N ALA A 108 -4.97 30.87 25.60
CA ALA A 108 -5.36 30.72 27.00
C ALA A 108 -4.54 31.67 27.92
N LEU A 109 -3.24 31.81 27.67
CA LEU A 109 -2.38 32.72 28.43
C LEU A 109 -2.73 34.20 28.20
N THR A 110 -3.06 34.60 26.97
CA THR A 110 -3.46 35.99 26.70
C THR A 110 -4.82 36.33 27.30
N ILE A 111 -5.80 35.42 27.26
CA ILE A 111 -7.11 35.62 27.89
C ILE A 111 -6.96 35.73 29.42
N ILE A 112 -6.16 34.86 30.04
CA ILE A 112 -5.90 34.92 31.48
C ILE A 112 -5.18 36.23 31.85
N ALA A 113 -4.18 36.65 31.07
CA ALA A 113 -3.49 37.93 31.29
C ALA A 113 -4.44 39.13 31.15
N GLN A 114 -5.33 39.13 30.15
CA GLN A 114 -6.33 40.19 29.96
C GLN A 114 -7.36 40.24 31.10
N LEU A 115 -7.76 39.09 31.64
CA LEU A 115 -8.66 39.02 32.79
C LEU A 115 -8.00 39.52 34.08
N ILE A 116 -6.72 39.22 34.31
CA ILE A 116 -5.95 39.72 35.47
C ILE A 116 -5.80 41.25 35.40
N ILE A 117 -5.45 41.79 34.22
CA ILE A 117 -5.33 43.25 34.02
C ILE A 117 -6.67 43.96 34.27
N ARG A 118 -7.80 43.37 33.81
CA ARG A 118 -9.15 43.91 34.06
C ARG A 118 -9.52 43.95 35.55
N TRP A 119 -9.05 42.97 36.33
CA TRP A 119 -9.34 42.88 37.76
C TRP A 119 -8.50 43.83 38.64
N MET A 120 -7.35 44.27 38.13
CA MET A 120 -6.43 45.16 38.83
C MET A 120 -6.55 46.64 38.43
N GLY A 121 -7.35 46.95 37.40
CA GLY A 121 -7.59 48.31 36.91
C GLY A 121 -8.93 48.90 37.34
#